data_AF-S2Z2G9-F1
#
_entry.id   AF-S2Z2G9-F1
#
_cell.length_a   1.000
_cell.length_b   1.000
_cell.length_c   1.000
_cell.angle_alpha   90.00
_cell.angle_beta   90.00
_cell.angle_gamma   90.00
#
_symmetry.space_group_name_H-M   'P 1'
#
loop_
_entity.id
_entity.type
_entity.pdbx_description
1 polymer ?
#
loop_
_entity_poly.entity_id
_entity_poly.type
_entity_poly.pdbx_seq_one_letter_code
_entity_poly.pdbx_strand_id
1 'polypeptide(L)'
;MLAHTGAEKVTIVGHSQCGGILPIYYITELGGGKKVDHLVGFAPSNNGTTVGGMFDASAAASGIVGFVAGTASQQQIVGSELVNEVYKSGPVPRPGVKYTFIASEMDKTVTPYTNSFVDEPGVVNVTAQDHHPGLVTDHNNMTYYEQVIDLAKKALNHKL
;
A
#
# COMPACT_ATOMS: atom_id res chain seq x y z
N MET A 1 6.87 -7.42 -19.55
CA MET A 1 7.69 -6.22 -19.30
C MET A 1 9.18 -6.55 -19.27
N LEU A 2 9.71 -7.24 -18.24
CA LEU A 2 11.15 -7.56 -18.13
C LEU A 2 11.76 -8.19 -19.38
N ALA A 3 11.13 -9.25 -19.91
CA ALA A 3 11.59 -9.89 -21.15
C ALA A 3 11.55 -8.97 -22.39
N HIS A 4 10.73 -7.92 -22.37
CA HIS A 4 10.61 -6.96 -23.46
C HIS A 4 11.60 -5.81 -23.33
N THR A 5 11.86 -5.34 -22.11
CA THR A 5 12.77 -4.22 -21.84
C THR A 5 14.21 -4.65 -21.61
N GLY A 6 14.45 -5.94 -21.31
CA GLY A 6 15.76 -6.46 -20.90
C GLY A 6 16.17 -6.11 -19.47
N ALA A 7 15.31 -5.41 -18.71
CA ALA A 7 15.59 -5.07 -17.32
C ALA A 7 15.50 -6.31 -16.41
N GLU A 8 16.38 -6.39 -15.42
CA GLU A 8 16.35 -7.48 -14.43
C GLU A 8 15.23 -7.29 -13.39
N LYS A 9 14.97 -6.04 -13.01
CA LYS A 9 13.97 -5.64 -12.02
C LYS A 9 13.19 -4.41 -12.48
N VAL A 10 12.03 -4.19 -11.85
CA VAL A 10 11.18 -3.02 -12.06
C VAL A 10 10.85 -2.32 -10.76
N THR A 11 10.54 -1.04 -10.86
CA THR A 11 9.86 -0.29 -9.80
C THR A 11 8.36 -0.37 -10.02
N ILE A 12 7.63 -0.71 -8.96
CA ILE A 12 6.16 -0.69 -8.95
C ILE A 12 5.73 0.59 -8.25
N VAL A 13 4.87 1.36 -8.92
CA VAL A 13 4.19 2.52 -8.34
C VAL A 13 2.70 2.25 -8.40
N GLY A 14 2.02 2.33 -7.26
CA GLY A 14 0.59 2.02 -7.19
C GLY A 14 -0.15 2.86 -6.16
N HIS A 15 -1.46 2.91 -6.31
CA HIS A 15 -2.36 3.65 -5.44
C HIS A 15 -3.40 2.70 -4.84
N SER A 16 -3.81 2.98 -3.60
CA SER A 16 -4.82 2.20 -2.88
C SER A 16 -4.43 0.72 -2.82
N GLN A 17 -5.36 -0.20 -3.10
CA GLN A 17 -5.11 -1.64 -3.12
C GLN A 17 -3.84 -2.05 -3.90
N CYS A 18 -3.63 -1.43 -5.07
CA CYS A 18 -2.52 -1.74 -5.98
C CYS A 18 -1.20 -1.08 -5.57
N GLY A 19 -1.22 -0.16 -4.60
CA GLY A 19 -0.01 0.44 -4.02
C GLY A 19 0.60 -0.35 -2.87
N GLY A 20 -0.05 -1.42 -2.43
CA GLY A 20 0.26 -2.06 -1.16
C GLY A 20 0.06 -3.56 -1.14
N ILE A 21 -1.07 -4.01 -0.58
CA ILE A 21 -1.29 -5.42 -0.27
C ILE A 21 -1.12 -6.35 -1.48
N LEU A 22 -1.52 -5.93 -2.69
CA LEU A 22 -1.35 -6.73 -3.91
C LEU A 22 0.11 -6.87 -4.35
N PRO A 23 0.88 -5.77 -4.55
CA PRO A 23 2.30 -5.91 -4.87
C PRO A 23 3.11 -6.53 -3.73
N ILE A 24 2.75 -6.32 -2.46
CA ILE A 24 3.37 -7.04 -1.33
C ILE A 24 3.15 -8.54 -1.50
N TYR A 25 1.90 -9.01 -1.70
CA TYR A 25 1.61 -10.42 -1.93
C TYR A 25 2.39 -11.00 -3.12
N TYR A 26 2.50 -10.25 -4.22
CA TYR A 26 3.34 -10.65 -5.35
C TYR A 26 4.82 -10.83 -4.95
N ILE A 27 5.36 -9.90 -4.18
CA ILE A 27 6.76 -9.91 -3.73
C ILE A 27 7.01 -11.05 -2.74
N THR A 28 6.10 -11.25 -1.78
CA THR A 28 6.30 -12.14 -0.64
C THR A 28 5.89 -13.58 -0.91
N GLU A 29 4.81 -13.80 -1.67
CA GLU A 29 4.22 -15.14 -1.88
C GLU A 29 4.46 -15.69 -3.29
N LEU A 30 4.50 -14.81 -4.30
CA LEU A 30 4.57 -15.24 -5.71
C LEU A 30 5.98 -15.15 -6.32
N GLY A 31 7.01 -14.98 -5.48
CA GLY A 31 8.41 -14.91 -5.90
C GLY A 31 8.79 -13.60 -6.60
N GLY A 32 7.98 -12.56 -6.47
CA GLY A 32 8.21 -11.23 -7.05
C GLY A 32 9.45 -10.51 -6.51
N GLY A 33 9.96 -10.87 -5.33
CA GLY A 33 11.15 -10.23 -4.75
C GLY A 33 12.41 -10.27 -5.61
N LYS A 34 12.51 -11.23 -6.53
CA LYS A 34 13.63 -11.30 -7.50
C LYS A 34 13.47 -10.33 -8.68
N LYS A 35 12.27 -9.78 -8.88
CA LYS A 35 11.84 -9.00 -10.06
C LYS A 35 11.47 -7.56 -9.72
N VAL A 36 11.34 -7.23 -8.43
CA VAL A 36 11.02 -5.88 -7.96
C VAL A 36 12.26 -5.26 -7.33
N ASP A 37 12.54 -4.02 -7.70
CA ASP A 37 13.59 -3.20 -7.10
C ASP A 37 13.02 -2.30 -5.99
N HIS A 38 11.87 -1.67 -6.27
CA HIS A 38 11.23 -0.75 -5.35
C HIS A 38 9.70 -0.82 -5.50
N LEU A 39 8.97 -0.85 -4.39
CA LEU A 39 7.55 -0.58 -4.31
C LEU A 39 7.30 0.82 -3.71
N VAL A 40 6.63 1.70 -4.47
CA VAL A 40 6.14 3.00 -4.01
C VAL A 40 4.60 2.97 -4.00
N GLY A 41 4.00 3.05 -2.82
CA GLY A 41 2.56 3.02 -2.63
C GLY A 41 1.99 4.36 -2.18
N PHE A 42 0.86 4.77 -2.75
CA PHE A 42 0.06 5.91 -2.28
C PHE A 42 -1.21 5.42 -1.60
N ALA A 43 -1.42 5.81 -0.34
CA ALA A 43 -2.54 5.39 0.50
C ALA A 43 -2.91 3.90 0.39
N PRO A 44 -1.95 2.96 0.44
CA PRO A 44 -2.28 1.54 0.38
C PRO A 44 -3.09 1.08 1.59
N SER A 45 -3.85 -0.01 1.46
CA SER A 45 -4.49 -0.67 2.60
C SER A 45 -3.63 -1.82 3.14
N ASN A 46 -2.36 -1.57 3.47
CA ASN A 46 -1.37 -2.60 3.79
C ASN A 46 -1.77 -3.47 5.00
N ASN A 47 -2.43 -2.88 5.99
CA ASN A 47 -2.98 -3.61 7.16
C ASN A 47 -4.50 -3.78 7.08
N GLY A 48 -5.05 -3.61 5.88
CA GLY A 48 -6.49 -3.50 5.65
C GLY A 48 -7.07 -2.16 6.09
N THR A 49 -8.39 -2.02 5.98
CA THR A 49 -9.15 -0.84 6.34
C THR A 49 -10.47 -1.19 7.01
N THR A 50 -11.04 -0.22 7.72
CA THR A 50 -12.40 -0.24 8.28
C THR A 50 -13.32 0.78 7.62
N VAL A 51 -12.82 1.66 6.73
CA VAL A 51 -13.56 2.80 6.12
C VAL A 51 -14.37 3.58 7.17
N GLY A 52 -13.67 4.12 8.16
CA GLY A 52 -14.27 4.86 9.28
C GLY A 52 -15.17 4.01 10.17
N GLY A 53 -14.96 2.68 10.21
CA GLY A 53 -15.82 1.74 10.95
C GLY A 53 -17.03 1.23 10.18
N MET A 54 -17.17 1.58 8.89
CA MET A 54 -18.23 1.05 8.01
C MET A 54 -18.08 -0.46 7.75
N PHE A 55 -16.84 -0.95 7.77
CA PHE A 55 -16.54 -2.37 7.61
C PHE A 55 -16.00 -2.94 8.92
N ASP A 56 -16.78 -3.83 9.55
CA ASP A 56 -16.32 -4.63 10.67
C ASP A 56 -15.58 -5.89 10.17
N ALA A 57 -14.64 -6.40 10.97
CA ALA A 57 -13.81 -7.56 10.63
C ALA A 57 -14.48 -8.92 10.91
N SER A 58 -15.75 -8.95 11.32
CA SER A 58 -16.50 -10.19 11.52
C SER A 58 -16.72 -10.90 10.20
N ALA A 59 -16.72 -12.23 10.23
CA ALA A 59 -16.92 -13.05 9.05
C ALA A 59 -18.26 -12.76 8.34
N ALA A 60 -19.31 -12.43 9.12
CA ALA A 60 -20.63 -12.09 8.59
C ALA A 60 -20.61 -10.74 7.84
N ALA A 61 -20.02 -9.70 8.42
CA ALA A 61 -19.89 -8.40 7.75
C ALA A 61 -18.98 -8.49 6.53
N SER A 62 -17.85 -9.20 6.64
CA SER A 62 -16.93 -9.45 5.52
C SER A 62 -17.62 -10.13 4.33
N GLY A 63 -18.46 -11.14 4.58
CA GLY A 63 -19.26 -11.78 3.54
C GLY A 63 -20.26 -10.84 2.85
N ILE A 64 -20.91 -9.96 3.63
CA ILE A 64 -21.82 -8.93 3.10
C ILE A 64 -21.07 -7.92 2.24
N VAL A 65 -19.89 -7.47 2.69
CA VAL A 65 -19.04 -6.55 1.91
C VAL A 65 -18.59 -7.21 0.61
N GLY A 66 -18.20 -8.48 0.63
CA GLY A 66 -17.85 -9.24 -0.57
C GLY A 66 -19.01 -9.33 -1.57
N PHE A 67 -20.23 -9.53 -1.07
CA PHE A 67 -21.43 -9.58 -1.91
C PHE A 67 -21.82 -8.22 -2.51
N VAL A 68 -21.75 -7.14 -1.72
CA VAL A 68 -22.24 -5.81 -2.11
C VAL A 68 -21.18 -4.97 -2.84
N ALA A 69 -19.92 -5.07 -2.42
CA ALA A 69 -18.80 -4.23 -2.88
C ALA A 69 -17.69 -5.04 -3.58
N GLY A 70 -17.87 -6.35 -3.74
CA GLY A 70 -16.97 -7.24 -4.46
C GLY A 70 -15.83 -7.80 -3.61
N THR A 71 -15.24 -8.90 -4.09
CA THR A 71 -14.15 -9.64 -3.41
C THR A 71 -12.94 -8.76 -3.08
N ALA A 72 -12.60 -7.80 -3.95
CA ALA A 72 -11.49 -6.88 -3.71
C ALA A 72 -11.70 -6.02 -2.45
N SER A 73 -12.93 -5.57 -2.20
CA SER A 73 -13.28 -4.81 -0.99
C SER A 73 -13.19 -5.69 0.24
N GLN A 74 -13.69 -6.93 0.16
CA GLN A 74 -13.60 -7.92 1.24
C GLN A 74 -12.15 -8.22 1.64
N GLN A 75 -11.27 -8.40 0.65
CA GLN A 75 -9.84 -8.68 0.88
C GLN A 75 -9.09 -7.51 1.50
N GLN A 76 -9.62 -6.28 1.41
CA GLN A 76 -9.02 -5.10 2.04
C GLN A 76 -9.49 -4.83 3.46
N ILE A 77 -10.41 -5.64 4.01
CA ILE A 77 -10.84 -5.48 5.41
C ILE A 77 -9.70 -5.89 6.35
N VAL A 78 -9.53 -5.17 7.46
CA VAL A 78 -8.59 -5.56 8.53
C VAL A 78 -8.84 -7.01 8.94
N GLY A 79 -7.79 -7.82 8.99
CA GLY A 79 -7.89 -9.24 9.38
C GLY A 79 -8.49 -10.16 8.31
N SER A 80 -8.64 -9.69 7.07
CA SER A 80 -8.99 -10.56 5.93
C SER A 80 -7.96 -11.68 5.74
N GLU A 81 -8.35 -12.74 5.02
CA GLU A 81 -7.44 -13.84 4.69
C GLU A 81 -6.18 -13.36 3.96
N LEU A 82 -6.34 -12.45 2.98
CA LEU A 82 -5.22 -11.88 2.23
C LEU A 82 -4.23 -11.13 3.14
N VAL A 83 -4.74 -10.27 4.03
CA VAL A 83 -3.90 -9.52 4.97
C VAL A 83 -3.16 -10.49 5.88
N ASN A 84 -3.88 -11.46 6.45
CA ASN A 84 -3.28 -12.45 7.34
C ASN A 84 -2.24 -13.33 6.64
N GLU A 85 -2.46 -13.71 5.39
CA GLU A 85 -1.54 -14.53 4.61
C GLU A 85 -0.21 -13.81 4.40
N VAL A 86 -0.24 -12.55 3.97
CA VAL A 86 0.96 -11.72 3.77
C VAL A 86 1.83 -11.64 5.03
N TYR A 87 1.23 -11.34 6.20
CA TYR A 87 2.00 -11.17 7.44
C TYR A 87 2.36 -12.50 8.14
N LYS A 88 1.71 -13.62 7.80
CA LYS A 88 2.11 -14.94 8.29
C LYS A 88 3.36 -15.48 7.60
N SER A 89 3.65 -15.02 6.37
CA SER A 89 4.81 -15.44 5.56
C SER A 89 6.13 -14.73 5.95
N GLY A 90 6.18 -14.17 7.15
CA GLY A 90 7.33 -13.48 7.73
C GLY A 90 7.37 -11.99 7.38
N PRO A 91 8.54 -11.33 7.56
CA PRO A 91 8.69 -9.90 7.29
C PRO A 91 8.29 -9.52 5.86
N VAL A 92 7.55 -8.43 5.72
CA VAL A 92 7.16 -7.87 4.43
C VAL A 92 8.38 -7.46 3.59
N PRO A 93 9.39 -6.75 4.15
CA PRO A 93 10.60 -6.42 3.40
C PRO A 93 11.37 -7.67 3.00
N ARG A 94 11.53 -7.87 1.68
CA ARG A 94 12.37 -8.93 1.12
C ARG A 94 13.75 -8.37 0.74
N PRO A 95 14.83 -9.17 0.86
CA PRO A 95 16.18 -8.72 0.55
C PRO A 95 16.30 -8.13 -0.87
N GLY A 96 16.87 -6.92 -0.96
CA GLY A 96 17.09 -6.23 -2.23
C GLY A 96 15.82 -5.61 -2.84
N VAL A 97 14.75 -5.47 -2.07
CA VAL A 97 13.55 -4.71 -2.45
C VAL A 97 13.40 -3.52 -1.50
N LYS A 98 13.18 -2.33 -2.06
CA LYS A 98 12.88 -1.10 -1.30
C LYS A 98 11.38 -0.90 -1.19
N TYR A 99 10.94 -0.25 -0.12
CA TYR A 99 9.52 0.02 0.13
C TYR A 99 9.35 1.46 0.57
N THR A 100 8.42 2.17 -0.07
CA THR A 100 8.01 3.51 0.35
C THR A 100 6.50 3.61 0.32
N PHE A 101 5.89 4.00 1.42
CA PHE A 101 4.45 4.21 1.51
C PHE A 101 4.16 5.65 1.90
N ILE A 102 3.42 6.34 1.05
CA ILE A 102 3.02 7.74 1.23
C ILE A 102 1.53 7.75 1.54
N ALA A 103 1.14 8.33 2.67
CA ALA A 103 -0.26 8.42 3.09
C ALA A 103 -0.64 9.86 3.46
N SER A 104 -1.93 10.14 3.52
CA SER A 104 -2.47 11.42 3.98
C SER A 104 -3.17 11.24 5.31
N GLU A 105 -2.96 12.16 6.26
CA GLU A 105 -3.68 12.17 7.53
C GLU A 105 -5.20 12.36 7.37
N MET A 106 -5.64 12.88 6.21
CA MET A 106 -7.05 13.13 5.91
C MET A 106 -7.72 11.97 5.16
N ASP A 107 -7.04 10.83 5.01
CA ASP A 107 -7.60 9.63 4.38
C ASP A 107 -8.79 9.09 5.20
N LYS A 108 -9.94 8.91 4.51
CA LYS A 108 -11.18 8.35 5.08
C LYS A 108 -11.54 6.98 4.52
N THR A 109 -10.78 6.50 3.54
CA THR A 109 -10.96 5.18 2.93
C THR A 109 -10.06 4.17 3.61
N VAL A 110 -8.79 4.49 3.87
CA VAL A 110 -7.88 3.67 4.68
C VAL A 110 -7.86 4.27 6.08
N THR A 111 -8.49 3.58 7.04
CA THR A 111 -8.65 4.10 8.40
C THR A 111 -8.23 3.08 9.47
N PRO A 112 -7.38 3.48 10.45
CA PRO A 112 -6.63 4.74 10.47
C PRO A 112 -5.70 4.87 9.25
N TYR A 113 -5.37 6.09 8.82
CA TYR A 113 -4.56 6.29 7.60
C TYR A 113 -3.20 5.58 7.69
N THR A 114 -2.69 5.42 8.92
CA THR A 114 -1.46 4.68 9.24
C THR A 114 -1.54 3.19 8.94
N ASN A 115 -2.72 2.62 8.67
CA ASN A 115 -2.84 1.27 8.10
C ASN A 115 -2.18 1.15 6.73
N SER A 116 -1.88 2.28 6.08
CA SER A 116 -1.03 2.37 4.89
C SER A 116 0.42 2.02 5.14
N PHE A 117 0.90 2.11 6.37
CA PHE A 117 2.29 1.93 6.70
C PHE A 117 2.62 0.47 7.03
N VAL A 118 3.87 0.09 6.83
CA VAL A 118 4.41 -1.19 7.32
C VAL A 118 5.51 -0.85 8.31
N ASP A 119 5.29 -1.19 9.58
CA ASP A 119 6.23 -0.89 10.68
C ASP A 119 7.29 -1.99 10.80
N GLU A 120 8.15 -2.08 9.79
CA GLU A 120 9.24 -3.04 9.73
C GLU A 120 10.54 -2.37 9.26
N PRO A 121 11.72 -2.86 9.71
CA PRO A 121 13.00 -2.29 9.30
C PRO A 121 13.18 -2.26 7.78
N GLY A 122 13.63 -1.13 7.25
CA GLY A 122 13.89 -0.94 5.81
C GLY A 122 12.69 -0.47 4.99
N VAL A 123 11.53 -0.22 5.63
CA VAL A 123 10.38 0.46 5.02
C VAL A 123 10.45 1.96 5.31
N VAL A 124 10.19 2.77 4.30
CA VAL A 124 10.04 4.23 4.44
C VAL A 124 8.56 4.59 4.44
N ASN A 125 8.04 5.02 5.59
CA ASN A 125 6.66 5.50 5.73
C ASN A 125 6.64 7.03 5.78
N VAL A 126 5.78 7.64 4.98
CA VAL A 126 5.72 9.10 4.80
C VAL A 126 4.29 9.58 4.95
N THR A 127 4.04 10.47 5.90
CA THR A 127 2.82 11.26 5.94
C THR A 127 3.03 12.52 5.10
N ALA A 128 2.16 12.77 4.11
CA ALA A 128 2.33 13.88 3.17
C ALA A 128 2.37 15.25 3.88
N GLN A 129 1.58 15.39 4.96
CA GLN A 129 1.47 16.61 5.75
C GLN A 129 2.72 16.90 6.60
N ASP A 130 3.53 15.90 6.95
CA ASP A 130 4.81 16.12 7.66
C ASP A 130 5.82 16.86 6.78
N HIS A 131 5.75 16.66 5.46
CA HIS A 131 6.63 17.32 4.48
C HIS A 131 6.03 18.60 3.90
N HIS A 132 4.70 18.66 3.81
CA HIS A 132 3.98 19.79 3.25
C HIS A 132 2.86 20.22 4.20
N PRO A 133 3.21 20.94 5.30
CA PRO A 133 2.22 21.45 6.24
C PRO A 133 1.16 22.29 5.52
N GLY A 134 -0.12 21.95 5.68
CA GLY A 134 -1.25 22.61 5.03
C GLY A 134 -1.71 21.98 3.70
N LEU A 135 -1.08 20.89 3.24
CA LEU A 135 -1.57 20.13 2.11
C LEU A 135 -2.90 19.42 2.46
N VAL A 136 -3.98 19.87 1.82
CA VAL A 136 -5.32 19.29 2.00
C VAL A 136 -5.58 18.28 0.88
N THR A 137 -5.43 16.99 1.19
CA THR A 137 -5.61 15.91 0.22
C THR A 137 -6.08 14.62 0.91
N ASP A 138 -6.86 13.78 0.22
CA ASP A 138 -7.39 12.53 0.74
C ASP A 138 -6.99 11.32 -0.13
N HIS A 139 -7.56 10.17 0.19
CA HIS A 139 -7.34 8.91 -0.54
C HIS A 139 -7.50 9.04 -2.05
N ASN A 140 -8.52 9.77 -2.51
CA ASN A 140 -8.95 9.74 -3.91
C ASN A 140 -8.18 10.72 -4.78
N ASN A 141 -7.64 11.79 -4.18
CA ASN A 141 -7.05 12.88 -4.94
C ASN A 141 -5.55 13.11 -4.70
N MET A 142 -4.92 12.43 -3.74
CA MET A 142 -3.50 12.67 -3.41
C MET A 142 -2.54 12.52 -4.57
N THR A 143 -2.80 11.61 -5.49
CA THR A 143 -1.95 11.37 -6.65
C THR A 143 -1.96 12.50 -7.68
N TYR A 144 -2.87 13.48 -7.56
CA TYR A 144 -2.95 14.64 -8.44
C TYR A 144 -2.17 15.87 -7.93
N TYR A 145 -1.72 15.85 -6.68
CA TYR A 145 -1.01 16.99 -6.09
C TYR A 145 0.50 16.92 -6.38
N GLU A 146 1.07 18.01 -6.90
CA GLU A 146 2.50 18.11 -7.21
C GLU A 146 3.39 17.82 -5.99
N GLN A 147 2.94 18.17 -4.79
CA GLN A 147 3.61 17.87 -3.53
C GLN A 147 3.79 16.34 -3.33
N VAL A 148 2.73 15.57 -3.60
CA VAL A 148 2.75 14.10 -3.47
C VAL A 148 3.56 13.47 -4.60
N ILE A 149 3.47 14.03 -5.81
CA ILE A 149 4.29 13.62 -6.95
C ILE A 149 5.77 13.86 -6.68
N ASP A 150 6.15 14.97 -6.04
CA ASP A 150 7.52 15.26 -5.63
C ASP A 150 8.04 14.25 -4.60
N LEU A 151 7.22 13.89 -3.61
CA LEU A 151 7.56 12.82 -2.65
C LEU A 151 7.81 11.50 -3.37
N ALA A 152 6.98 11.11 -4.34
CA ALA A 152 7.22 9.93 -5.14
C ALA A 152 8.50 10.02 -5.97
N LYS A 153 8.77 11.16 -6.61
CA LYS A 153 10.05 11.38 -7.31
C LYS A 153 11.25 11.25 -6.36
N LYS A 154 11.15 11.75 -5.14
CA LYS A 154 12.19 11.58 -4.11
C LYS A 154 12.36 10.11 -3.73
N ALA A 155 11.27 9.38 -3.56
CA ALA A 155 11.30 7.92 -3.30
C ALA A 155 12.05 7.18 -4.41
N LEU A 156 11.65 7.41 -5.66
CA LEU A 156 12.25 6.78 -6.86
C LEU A 156 13.74 7.08 -7.00
N ASN A 157 14.21 8.22 -6.49
CA ASN A 157 15.61 8.62 -6.49
C ASN A 157 16.35 8.30 -5.19
N HIS A 158 15.72 7.59 -4.24
CA HIS A 158 16.27 7.21 -2.94
C HIS A 158 16.71 8.41 -2.08
N LYS A 159 15.87 9.45 -2.03
CA LYS A 159 16.10 10.72 -1.31
C LYS A 159 15.11 10.97 -0.17
N LEU A 160 14.45 9.92 0.32
CA LEU A 160 13.58 9.94 1.51
C LEU A 160 14.22 9.14 2.63
#